data_AF-A0A951FIM6-F1
#
_entry.id   AF-A0A951FIM6-F1
#
_cell.length_a   1.000
_cell.length_b   1.000
_cell.length_c   1.000
_cell.angle_alpha   90.00
_cell.angle_beta   90.00
_cell.angle_gamma   90.00
#
_symmetry.space_group_name_H-M   'P 1'
#
loop_
_entity.id
_entity.type
_entity.pdbx_description
1 polymer ?
#
loop_
_entity_poly.entity_id
_entity_poly.type
_entity_poly.pdbx_seq_one_letter_code
_entity_poly.pdbx_strand_id
1 'polypeptide(L)' 'MTDNLRGKVAVVGLGEAGIGAAGPGLTPLDLIGQATAIALADAGLHKRDVDGLFSASAYYF' A
#
# COMPACT_ATOMS: atom_id res chain seq x y z
N MET A 1 -14.21 23.00 -6.87
CA MET A 1 -13.62 22.69 -8.18
C MET A 1 -13.76 21.19 -8.37
N THR A 2 -14.68 20.74 -9.23
CA THR A 2 -14.89 19.31 -9.52
C THR A 2 -14.18 19.00 -10.83
N ASP A 3 -12.87 18.88 -10.78
CA ASP A 3 -12.12 18.38 -11.92
C ASP A 3 -12.50 16.91 -12.15
N ASN A 4 -12.86 16.59 -13.39
CA ASN A 4 -13.32 15.24 -13.73
C ASN A 4 -12.12 14.28 -13.83
N LEU A 5 -12.00 13.37 -12.86
CA LEU A 5 -10.92 12.36 -12.78
C LEU A 5 -11.16 11.11 -13.65
N ARG A 6 -12.30 11.02 -14.36
CA ARG A 6 -12.64 9.85 -15.18
C ARG A 6 -11.57 9.60 -16.25
N GLY A 7 -10.98 8.39 -16.23
CA GLY A 7 -9.95 7.97 -17.19
C GLY A 7 -8.58 8.62 -16.98
N LYS A 8 -8.34 9.28 -15.84
CA LYS A 8 -7.06 9.94 -15.51
C LYS A 8 -6.24 9.19 -14.45
N VAL A 9 -6.82 8.16 -13.83
CA VAL A 9 -6.21 7.37 -12.76
C VAL A 9 -6.26 5.90 -13.15
N ALA A 10 -5.20 5.17 -12.84
CA ALA A 10 -5.10 3.73 -13.01
C ALA A 10 -4.53 3.09 -11.73
N VAL A 11 -4.97 1.88 -11.42
CA VAL A 11 -4.31 1.01 -10.45
C VAL A 11 -3.26 0.22 -11.21
N VAL A 12 -1.99 0.42 -10.87
CA VAL A 12 -0.85 -0.14 -11.63
C VAL A 12 -0.12 -1.26 -10.88
N GLY A 13 -0.45 -1.51 -9.62
CA GLY A 13 0.08 -2.64 -8.87
C GLY A 13 -0.75 -2.95 -7.64
N LEU A 14 -0.63 -4.19 -7.16
CA LEU A 14 -1.32 -4.73 -5.98
C LEU A 14 -0.34 -5.48 -5.08
N GLY A 15 -0.53 -5.40 -3.77
CA GLY A 15 0.24 -6.20 -2.82
C GLY A 15 -0.58 -6.52 -1.57
N GLU A 16 -0.41 -7.74 -1.08
CA GLU A 16 -1.03 -8.24 0.15
C GLU A 16 0.05 -8.89 1.02
N ALA A 17 -0.09 -8.77 2.34
CA ALA A 17 0.79 -9.42 3.30
C ALA A 17 0.02 -9.80 4.57
N GLY A 18 0.45 -10.87 5.23
CA GLY A 18 -0.08 -11.26 6.54
C GLY A 18 -1.47 -11.90 6.51
N ILE A 19 -1.78 -12.72 5.50
CA ILE A 19 -3.01 -13.53 5.53
C ILE A 19 -2.92 -14.50 6.72
N GLY A 20 -3.88 -14.39 7.65
CA GLY A 20 -3.95 -15.19 8.87
C GLY A 20 -3.36 -14.49 10.09
N ALA A 21 -2.73 -15.26 10.99
CA ALA A 21 -2.09 -14.69 12.16
C ALA A 21 -0.77 -14.02 11.76
N ALA A 22 -0.54 -12.80 12.25
CA ALA A 22 0.75 -12.14 12.11
C ALA A 22 1.86 -13.01 12.73
N GLY A 23 3.00 -13.09 12.05
CA GLY A 23 4.17 -13.79 12.57
C GLY A 23 4.66 -13.18 13.90
N PRO A 24 5.37 -13.95 14.74
CA PRO A 24 5.88 -13.46 16.01
C PRO A 24 6.71 -12.18 15.85
N GLY A 25 6.38 -11.15 16.62
CA GLY A 25 7.10 -9.87 16.60
C GLY A 25 6.75 -8.94 15.42
N LEU A 26 5.85 -9.34 14.52
CA LEU A 26 5.36 -8.45 13.47
C LEU A 26 4.25 -7.55 13.99
N THR A 27 4.35 -6.26 13.67
CA THR A 27 3.31 -5.27 13.89
C THR A 27 2.42 -5.14 12.65
N PRO A 28 1.20 -4.58 12.78
CA PRO A 28 0.38 -4.25 11.63
C PRO A 28 1.07 -3.30 10.64
N LEU A 29 1.93 -2.40 11.13
CA LEU A 29 2.70 -1.51 10.27
C LEU A 29 3.75 -2.27 9.44
N ASP A 30 4.36 -3.32 9.99
CA ASP A 30 5.28 -4.18 9.24
C ASP A 30 4.55 -4.89 8.09
N LEU A 31 3.32 -5.36 8.32
CA LEU A 31 2.50 -6.00 7.29
C LEU A 31 2.10 -5.01 6.19
N ILE A 32 1.67 -3.80 6.55
CA ILE A 32 1.40 -2.72 5.57
C ILE A 32 2.67 -2.41 4.76
N GLY A 33 3.84 -2.36 5.41
CA GLY A 33 5.12 -2.14 4.75
C GLY A 33 5.47 -3.24 3.74
N GLN A 34 5.24 -4.51 4.09
CA GLN A 34 5.44 -5.65 3.20
C GLN A 34 4.50 -5.61 1.99
N ALA A 35 3.20 -5.41 2.24
CA ALA A 35 2.20 -5.27 1.18
C ALA A 35 2.55 -4.12 0.23
N THR A 36 3.02 -2.98 0.77
CA THR A 36 3.46 -1.82 -0.01
C THR A 36 4.66 -2.15 -0.90
N ALA A 37 5.65 -2.88 -0.37
CA ALA A 37 6.82 -3.28 -1.16
C ALA A 37 6.44 -4.21 -2.33
N ILE A 38 5.51 -5.12 -2.12
CA ILE A 38 4.97 -6.01 -3.16
C ILE A 38 4.23 -5.19 -4.23
N ALA A 39 3.35 -4.27 -3.82
CA ALA A 39 2.59 -3.43 -4.74
C ALA A 39 3.48 -2.53 -5.63
N LEU A 40 4.56 -1.98 -5.07
CA LEU A 40 5.54 -1.20 -5.83
C LEU A 40 6.30 -2.07 -6.83
N ALA A 41 6.69 -3.28 -6.43
CA ALA A 41 7.37 -4.21 -7.33
C ALA A 41 6.47 -4.65 -8.49
N ASP A 42 5.20 -4.94 -8.22
CA ASP A 42 4.18 -5.26 -9.23
C ASP A 42 3.96 -4.11 -10.23
N ALA A 43 3.97 -2.87 -9.72
CA ALA A 43 3.89 -1.66 -10.55
C ALA A 43 5.19 -1.31 -11.30
N GLY A 44 6.32 -1.98 -11.02
CA GLY A 44 7.62 -1.61 -11.56
C GLY A 44 8.15 -0.26 -11.07
N LEU A 45 7.73 0.18 -9.87
CA LEU A 45 8.06 1.47 -9.27
C LEU A 45 9.03 1.34 -8.10
N HIS A 46 9.76 2.42 -7.83
CA HIS A 46 10.55 2.59 -6.63
C HIS A 46 9.85 3.48 -5.61
N LYS A 47 10.19 3.32 -4.31
CA LYS A 47 9.65 4.15 -3.22
C LYS A 47 9.84 5.66 -3.45
N ARG A 48 10.90 6.04 -4.18
CA ARG A 48 11.22 7.44 -4.50
C ARG A 48 10.29 8.05 -5.55
N ASP A 49 9.54 7.23 -6.28
CA ASP A 49 8.58 7.66 -7.30
C ASP A 49 7.21 8.00 -6.70
N VAL A 50 7.05 7.84 -5.38
CA VAL A 50 5.79 8.08 -4.66
C VAL A 50 5.79 9.49 -4.06
N ASP A 51 4.93 10.36 -4.59
CA ASP A 51 4.76 11.73 -4.11
C ASP A 51 3.81 11.84 -2.89
N GLY A 52 2.99 10.83 -2.64
CA GLY A 52 2.00 10.84 -1.56
C GLY A 52 1.58 9.45 -1.11
N LEU A 53 1.28 9.32 0.19
CA LEU A 53 0.84 8.08 0.81
C LEU A 53 -0.47 8.29 1.54
N PHE A 54 -1.43 7.42 1.28
CA PHE A 54 -2.65 7.29 2.08
C PHE A 54 -2.70 5.89 2.67
N SER A 55 -2.98 5.78 3.96
CA SER A 55 -3.10 4.52 4.67
C SER A 55 -4.26 4.59 5.67
N ALA A 56 -4.93 3.48 5.88
CA ALA A 56 -5.98 3.32 6.87
C ALA A 56 -5.72 2.07 7.70
N SER A 57 -5.86 2.18 9.01
CA SER A 57 -5.72 1.07 9.94
C SER A 57 -6.73 1.23 11.07
N ALA A 58 -7.37 0.13 11.45
CA ALA A 58 -8.17 0.07 12.67
C ALA A 58 -7.31 -0.25 13.92
N TYR A 59 -6.02 -0.54 13.72
CA TYR A 59 -5.09 -0.73 14.81
C TYR A 59 -4.75 0.62 15.43
N TYR A 60 -5.09 0.77 16.70
CA TYR A 60 -4.84 1.95 17.52
C TYR A 60 -4.23 1.45 18.84
N PHE A 61 -3.19 2.13 19.33
CA PHE A 61 -2.60 1.84 20.65
C PHE A 61 -3.45 2.46 21.76
#